data_AF-A0A959WJA3-F1
#
_entry.id   AF-A0A959WJA3-F1
#
_cell.length_a   1.000
_cell.length_b   1.000
_cell.length_c   1.000
_cell.angle_alpha   90.00
_cell.angle_beta   90.00
_cell.angle_gamma   90.00
#
_symmetry.space_group_name_H-M   'P 1'
#
loop_
_entity.id
_entity.type
_entity.pdbx_description
1 polymer ?
#
loop_
_entity_poly.entity_id
_entity_poly.type
_entity_poly.pdbx_seq_one_letter_code
_entity_poly.pdbx_strand_id
1 'polypeptide(L)'
;MSAPDPFANHPAPIPGGVTVADSVGSCRLCPVACDRLVYPSGCLESACSRLYTYEFDGRPVMGCLEGVFGVEIDVEAFRTMQRTRAGFGALRVRGEPLPQCHCVIDQTFPHRPHGACGNPGFRHSAPPGRP
;
A
#
# COMPACT_ATOMS: atom_id res chain seq x y z
N MET A 1 -16.75 -38.35 1.82
CA MET A 1 -15.92 -37.82 0.72
C MET A 1 -15.48 -36.43 1.12
N SER A 2 -14.26 -36.29 1.65
CA SER A 2 -13.72 -34.98 2.07
C SER A 2 -13.38 -34.15 0.82
N ALA A 3 -13.75 -32.87 0.83
CA ALA A 3 -13.39 -31.94 -0.23
C ALA A 3 -11.85 -31.79 -0.30
N PRO A 4 -11.27 -31.63 -1.51
CA PRO A 4 -9.84 -31.40 -1.66
C PRO A 4 -9.45 -30.07 -1.00
N ASP A 5 -8.31 -30.07 -0.31
CA ASP A 5 -7.72 -28.87 0.30
C ASP A 5 -7.43 -27.82 -0.80
N PRO A 6 -8.03 -26.62 -0.73
CA PRO A 6 -7.82 -25.57 -1.73
C PRO A 6 -6.37 -25.05 -1.78
N PHE A 7 -5.51 -25.42 -0.82
CA PHE A 7 -4.10 -25.05 -0.77
C PHE A 7 -3.14 -26.14 -1.29
N ALA A 8 -3.65 -27.30 -1.71
CA ALA A 8 -2.82 -28.43 -2.16
C ALA A 8 -1.96 -28.13 -3.40
N ASN A 9 -2.29 -27.09 -4.17
CA ASN A 9 -1.57 -26.67 -5.37
C ASN A 9 -0.77 -25.36 -5.18
N HIS A 10 -0.56 -24.89 -3.96
CA HIS A 10 0.31 -23.75 -3.73
C HIS A 10 1.78 -24.16 -3.96
N PRO A 11 2.55 -23.40 -4.76
CA PRO A 11 3.99 -23.60 -4.80
C PRO A 11 4.54 -23.43 -3.39
N ALA A 12 5.40 -24.36 -2.97
CA ALA A 12 6.02 -24.33 -1.65
C ALA A 12 6.69 -22.95 -1.42
N PRO A 13 6.61 -22.40 -0.20
CA PRO A 13 7.37 -21.19 0.12
C PRO A 13 8.86 -21.41 -0.19
N ILE A 14 9.49 -20.41 -0.80
CA ILE A 14 10.90 -20.49 -1.20
C ILE A 14 11.75 -20.72 0.06
N PRO A 15 12.51 -21.83 0.16
CA PRO A 15 13.36 -22.09 1.31
C PRO A 15 14.41 -20.98 1.45
N GLY A 16 14.47 -20.34 2.62
CA GLY A 16 15.47 -19.29 2.92
C GLY A 16 15.08 -17.85 2.56
N GLY A 17 13.88 -17.62 2.01
CA GLY A 17 13.34 -16.26 1.86
C GLY A 17 12.87 -15.69 3.20
N VAL A 18 13.06 -14.39 3.44
CA VAL A 18 12.47 -13.71 4.61
C VAL A 18 10.96 -13.84 4.51
N THR A 19 10.35 -14.64 5.38
CA THR A 19 8.89 -14.72 5.53
C THR A 19 8.42 -13.48 6.29
N VAL A 20 8.44 -12.33 5.61
CA VAL A 20 7.65 -11.19 6.09
C VAL A 20 6.20 -11.65 6.03
N ALA A 21 5.57 -11.84 7.20
CA ALA A 21 4.17 -12.21 7.27
C ALA A 21 3.32 -11.23 6.45
N ASP A 22 2.29 -11.76 5.81
CA ASP A 22 1.29 -10.92 5.15
C ASP A 22 0.81 -9.85 6.14
N SER A 23 0.69 -8.62 5.65
CA SER A 23 0.18 -7.48 6.41
C SER A 23 -0.72 -6.66 5.50
N VAL A 24 -1.43 -5.69 6.09
CA VAL A 24 -2.28 -4.74 5.34
C VAL A 24 -1.54 -4.11 4.14
N GLY A 25 -0.23 -3.86 4.31
CA GLY A 25 0.64 -3.23 3.32
C GLY A 25 1.39 -4.17 2.38
N SER A 26 1.36 -5.49 2.59
CA SER A 26 2.27 -6.41 1.89
C SER A 26 1.71 -7.83 1.82
N CYS A 27 1.73 -8.42 0.62
CA CYS A 27 1.44 -9.82 0.36
C CYS A 27 2.71 -10.55 -0.11
N ARG A 28 2.97 -11.74 0.45
CA ARG A 28 4.13 -12.60 0.18
C ARG A 28 3.76 -14.06 -0.12
N LEU A 29 2.47 -14.36 -0.33
CA LEU A 29 1.98 -15.71 -0.65
C LEU A 29 2.50 -16.28 -1.99
N CYS A 30 3.11 -15.47 -2.85
CA CYS A 30 3.69 -15.88 -4.12
C CYS A 30 5.21 -15.71 -4.08
N PRO A 31 5.96 -16.29 -5.03
CA PRO A 31 7.41 -16.06 -5.18
C PRO A 31 7.84 -14.59 -5.33
N VAL A 32 6.88 -13.70 -5.62
CA VAL A 32 7.08 -12.27 -5.81
C VAL A 32 6.20 -11.48 -4.84
N ALA A 33 6.71 -10.33 -4.42
CA ALA A 33 6.05 -9.41 -3.52
C ALA A 33 4.95 -8.60 -4.22
N CYS A 34 3.87 -8.30 -3.52
CA CYS A 34 2.95 -7.23 -3.87
C CYS A 34 2.83 -6.31 -2.66
N ASP A 35 2.86 -5.00 -2.87
CA ASP A 35 2.73 -4.04 -1.80
C ASP A 35 1.48 -3.17 -2.05
N ARG A 36 0.78 -2.84 -0.97
CA ARG A 36 -0.29 -1.85 -1.02
C ARG A 36 0.32 -0.48 -0.77
N LEU A 37 0.14 0.43 -1.71
CA LEU A 37 0.64 1.79 -1.64
C LEU A 37 -0.52 2.78 -1.46
N VAL A 38 -0.29 3.85 -0.72
CA VAL A 38 -1.19 5.00 -0.55
C VAL A 38 -0.49 6.25 -1.08
N TYR A 39 -1.25 7.14 -1.72
CA TYR A 39 -0.77 8.41 -2.25
C TYR A 39 -1.19 9.57 -1.32
N PRO A 40 -0.25 10.17 -0.56
CA PRO A 40 -0.57 11.32 0.29
C PRO A 40 -1.10 12.54 -0.49
N SER A 41 -0.77 12.67 -1.78
CA SER A 41 -1.34 13.70 -2.65
C SER A 41 -2.87 13.61 -2.72
N GLY A 42 -3.41 12.40 -2.80
CA GLY A 42 -4.86 12.18 -2.80
C GLY A 42 -5.53 12.63 -1.50
N CYS A 43 -4.83 12.59 -0.36
CA CYS A 43 -5.36 13.10 0.91
C CYS A 43 -5.52 14.64 0.88
N LEU A 44 -4.58 15.36 0.27
CA LEU A 44 -4.67 16.82 0.12
C LEU A 44 -5.70 17.22 -0.94
N GLU A 45 -5.69 16.58 -2.10
CA GLU A 45 -6.63 16.84 -3.21
C GLU A 45 -8.08 16.63 -2.79
N SER A 46 -8.34 15.62 -1.95
CA SER A 46 -9.67 15.32 -1.43
C SER A 46 -10.06 16.10 -0.16
N ALA A 47 -9.16 16.95 0.36
CA ALA A 47 -9.32 17.59 1.67
C ALA A 47 -9.74 16.57 2.75
N CYS A 48 -9.02 15.45 2.81
CA CYS A 48 -9.34 14.33 3.68
C CYS A 48 -9.42 14.76 5.15
N SER A 49 -10.56 14.49 5.80
CA SER A 49 -10.80 14.83 7.21
C SER A 49 -9.91 14.07 8.21
N ARG A 50 -9.17 13.06 7.73
CA ARG A 50 -8.21 12.28 8.53
C ARG A 50 -6.77 12.77 8.37
N LEU A 51 -6.52 13.70 7.45
CA LEU A 51 -5.22 14.33 7.30
C LEU A 51 -5.09 15.43 8.36
N TYR A 52 -4.11 15.30 9.24
CA TYR A 52 -3.78 16.33 10.22
C TYR A 52 -2.50 17.05 9.82
N THR A 53 -2.35 18.27 10.30
CA THR A 53 -1.15 19.09 10.15
C THR A 53 -0.82 19.77 11.46
N TYR A 54 0.46 19.82 11.84
CA TYR A 54 0.93 20.55 13.01
C TYR A 54 2.37 21.03 12.79
N GLU A 55 2.85 21.92 13.66
CA GLU A 55 4.24 22.40 13.65
C GLU A 55 5.13 21.47 14.48
N PHE A 56 6.18 20.95 13.86
CA PHE A 56 7.23 20.16 14.51
C PHE A 56 8.59 20.76 14.20
N ASP A 57 9.32 21.18 15.23
CA ASP A 57 10.64 21.83 15.10
C ASP A 57 10.65 23.01 14.11
N GLY A 58 9.59 23.83 14.16
CA GLY A 58 9.40 25.01 13.30
C GLY A 58 9.09 24.68 11.84
N ARG A 59 8.65 23.45 11.54
CA ARG A 59 8.23 23.02 10.22
C ARG A 59 6.82 22.44 10.25
N PRO A 60 5.97 22.77 9.26
CA PRO A 60 4.68 22.13 9.13
C PRO A 60 4.88 20.68 8.68
N VAL A 61 4.39 19.74 9.49
CA VAL A 61 4.35 18.32 9.16
C VAL A 61 2.90 17.85 9.06
N MET A 62 2.65 16.85 8.22
CA MET A 62 1.34 16.24 8.04
C MET A 62 1.37 14.74 8.27
N GLY A 63 0.26 14.20 8.77
CA GLY A 63 0.10 12.78 9.05
C GLY A 63 -1.34 12.31 8.87
N CYS A 64 -1.57 11.01 9.03
CA CYS A 64 -2.88 10.40 8.97
C CYS A 64 -3.35 9.96 10.35
N LEU A 65 -4.51 10.43 10.82
CA LEU A 65 -5.09 10.04 12.10
C LEU A 65 -5.34 8.53 12.20
N GLU A 66 -5.65 7.88 11.07
CA GLU A 66 -5.90 6.44 10.99
C GLU A 66 -4.61 5.61 10.80
N GLY A 67 -3.44 6.26 10.71
CA GLY A 67 -2.16 5.58 10.54
C GLY A 67 -2.00 4.84 9.20
N VAL A 68 -2.77 5.19 8.16
CA VAL A 68 -2.71 4.51 6.84
C VAL A 68 -1.29 4.56 6.26
N PHE A 69 -0.64 5.72 6.33
CA PHE A 69 0.82 5.82 6.21
C PHE A 69 1.40 6.13 7.59
N GLY A 70 2.43 5.35 7.99
CA GLY A 70 2.98 5.37 9.34
C GLY A 70 4.13 6.36 9.54
N VAL A 71 4.20 7.41 8.73
CA VAL A 71 5.26 8.43 8.79
C VAL A 71 4.62 9.82 8.75
N GLU A 72 5.27 10.78 9.38
CA GLU A 72 4.92 12.19 9.25
C GLU A 72 5.75 12.81 8.13
N ILE A 73 5.12 13.67 7.34
CA ILE A 73 5.67 14.19 6.10
C ILE A 73 5.82 15.71 6.26
N ASP A 74 7.03 16.22 6.04
CA ASP A 74 7.28 17.66 5.91
C ASP A 74 6.47 18.21 4.72
N VAL A 75 5.57 19.16 5.01
CA VAL A 75 4.61 19.69 4.05
C VAL A 75 5.29 20.51 2.96
N GLU A 76 6.37 21.21 3.28
CA GLU A 76 7.11 22.03 2.31
C GLU A 76 7.93 21.16 1.35
N ALA A 77 8.60 20.14 1.88
CA ALA A 77 9.31 19.14 1.09
C ALA A 77 8.32 18.39 0.17
N PHE A 78 7.18 17.98 0.72
CA PHE A 78 6.10 17.35 -0.05
C PHE A 78 5.65 18.24 -1.21
N ARG A 79 5.29 19.50 -0.94
CA ARG A 79 4.84 20.46 -1.98
C ARG A 79 5.92 20.70 -3.03
N THR A 80 7.19 20.71 -2.62
CA THR A 80 8.31 20.88 -3.54
C THR A 80 8.43 19.71 -4.50
N MET A 81 8.37 18.47 -3.99
CA MET A 81 8.40 17.26 -4.81
C MET A 81 7.15 17.14 -5.70
N GLN A 82 5.98 17.54 -5.20
CA GLN A 82 4.72 17.45 -5.93
C GLN A 82 4.69 18.32 -7.20
N ARG A 83 5.50 19.38 -7.27
CA ARG A 83 5.64 20.21 -8.48
C ARG A 83 6.50 19.57 -9.58
N THR A 84 7.24 18.50 -9.26
CA THR A 84 8.05 17.79 -10.25
C THR A 84 7.17 16.85 -11.08
N ARG A 85 7.64 16.43 -12.25
CA ARG A 85 6.93 15.43 -13.09
C ARG A 85 6.71 14.09 -12.37
N ALA A 86 7.55 13.75 -11.40
CA ALA A 86 7.43 12.51 -10.63
C ALA A 86 6.42 12.62 -9.47
N GLY A 87 6.14 13.84 -9.01
CA GLY A 87 5.40 14.07 -7.77
C GLY A 87 6.18 13.63 -6.52
N PHE A 88 5.51 13.61 -5.36
CA PHE A 88 6.09 13.03 -4.13
C PHE A 88 6.20 11.50 -4.20
N GLY A 89 5.26 10.85 -4.88
CA GLY A 89 5.16 9.39 -4.96
C GLY A 89 4.22 8.78 -3.92
N ALA A 90 4.24 7.45 -3.84
CA ALA A 90 3.40 6.69 -2.94
C ALA A 90 4.20 6.15 -1.75
N LEU A 91 3.50 5.86 -0.65
CA LEU A 91 4.05 5.24 0.55
C LEU A 91 3.44 3.87 0.74
N ARG A 92 4.21 2.92 1.28
CA ARG A 92 3.64 1.63 1.67
C ARG A 92 2.65 1.83 2.82
N VAL A 93 1.48 1.21 2.68
CA VAL A 93 0.44 1.22 3.70
C VAL A 93 0.90 0.52 4.97
N ARG A 94 0.50 1.06 6.12
CA ARG A 94 0.76 0.52 7.47
C ARG A 94 -0.51 0.20 8.23
N GLY A 95 -1.52 1.06 8.18
CA GLY A 95 -2.86 0.84 8.74
C GLY A 95 -3.92 0.55 7.67
N GLU A 96 -5.09 0.04 8.07
CA GLU A 96 -6.17 -0.28 7.13
C GLU A 96 -6.66 0.99 6.40
N PRO A 97 -6.58 1.05 5.05
CA PRO A 97 -7.06 2.22 4.32
C PRO A 97 -8.56 2.36 4.41
N LEU A 98 -9.04 3.60 4.47
CA LEU A 98 -10.45 3.90 4.35
C LEU A 98 -10.89 3.91 2.87
N PRO A 99 -12.20 3.78 2.57
CA PRO A 99 -12.70 3.78 1.19
C PRO A 99 -12.32 5.02 0.36
N GLN A 100 -12.12 6.17 1.00
CA GLN A 100 -11.71 7.41 0.31
C GLN A 100 -10.20 7.52 0.07
N CYS A 101 -9.39 6.63 0.65
CA CYS A 101 -7.93 6.69 0.50
C CYS A 101 -7.52 6.29 -0.92
N HIS A 102 -6.73 7.14 -1.59
CA HIS A 102 -6.14 6.79 -2.88
C HIS A 102 -5.03 5.76 -2.69
N CYS A 103 -5.36 4.49 -2.94
CA CYS A 103 -4.44 3.38 -2.81
C CYS A 103 -4.37 2.53 -4.09
N VAL A 104 -3.25 1.86 -4.29
CA VAL A 104 -3.05 0.88 -5.36
C VAL A 104 -2.37 -0.37 -4.82
N ILE A 105 -2.55 -1.50 -5.49
CA ILE A 105 -1.68 -2.65 -5.31
C ILE A 105 -0.57 -2.57 -6.36
N ASP A 106 0.65 -2.29 -5.89
CA ASP A 106 1.83 -2.40 -6.72
C ASP A 106 2.22 -3.87 -6.87
N GLN A 107 2.22 -4.34 -8.12
CA GLN A 107 2.56 -5.71 -8.48
C GLN A 107 3.98 -5.69 -9.00
N THR A 108 4.90 -6.45 -8.37
CA THR A 108 6.31 -6.53 -8.84
C THR A 108 6.39 -6.82 -10.35
N PHE A 109 5.47 -7.66 -10.87
CA PHE A 109 5.34 -7.88 -12.31
C PHE A 109 3.87 -7.86 -12.75
N PRO A 110 3.52 -7.13 -13.83
CA PRO A 110 2.15 -7.11 -14.37
C PRO A 110 1.77 -8.45 -15.01
N HIS A 111 2.74 -9.15 -15.61
CA HIS A 111 2.60 -10.51 -16.14
C HIS A 111 3.18 -11.52 -15.15
N ARG A 112 2.42 -12.59 -14.84
CA ARG A 112 2.86 -13.64 -13.92
C ARG A 112 3.34 -14.88 -14.68
N PRO A 113 4.66 -15.10 -14.80
CA PRO A 113 5.19 -16.29 -15.47
C PRO A 113 5.03 -17.57 -14.61
N HIS A 114 4.73 -17.44 -13.32
CA HIS A 114 4.65 -18.55 -12.36
C HIS A 114 3.21 -19.00 -12.03
N GLY A 115 2.25 -18.72 -12.92
CA GLY A 115 0.85 -19.13 -12.75
C GLY A 115 -0.04 -18.09 -12.07
N ALA A 116 -1.22 -18.54 -11.63
CA ALA A 116 -2.25 -17.68 -11.05
C ALA A 116 -1.84 -17.05 -9.70
N CYS A 117 -2.50 -15.96 -9.31
CA CYS A 117 -2.27 -15.34 -8.01
C CYS A 117 -2.76 -16.23 -6.87
N GLY A 118 -1.89 -16.56 -5.91
CA GLY A 118 -2.30 -17.29 -4.71
C GLY A 118 -3.19 -16.49 -3.76
N ASN A 119 -3.17 -15.15 -3.84
CA ASN A 119 -3.97 -14.25 -2.99
C ASN A 119 -4.76 -13.24 -3.84
N PRO A 120 -5.84 -13.68 -4.53
CA PRO A 120 -6.67 -12.77 -5.32
C PRO A 120 -7.39 -11.74 -4.45
N GLY A 121 -7.67 -12.04 -3.18
CA GLY A 121 -8.29 -11.09 -2.25
C GLY A 121 -7.45 -9.84 -2.07
N PHE A 122 -6.17 -9.99 -1.68
CA PHE A 122 -5.25 -8.86 -1.55
C PHE A 122 -5.11 -8.09 -2.88
N ARG A 123 -4.92 -8.81 -3.99
CA ARG A 123 -4.71 -8.22 -5.32
C ARG A 123 -5.80 -7.25 -5.77
N HIS A 124 -7.06 -7.54 -5.44
CA HIS A 124 -8.21 -6.74 -5.86
C HIS A 124 -8.79 -5.86 -4.75
N SER A 125 -8.12 -5.80 -3.59
CA SER A 125 -8.64 -5.11 -2.40
C SER A 125 -8.17 -3.67 -2.25
N ALA A 126 -7.43 -3.09 -3.21
CA ALA A 126 -7.20 -1.65 -3.17
C ALA A 126 -8.54 -0.92 -3.21
N PRO A 127 -8.80 0.02 -2.28
CA PRO A 127 -9.96 0.89 -2.37
C PRO A 127 -10.05 1.49 -3.78
N PRO A 128 -11.25 1.57 -4.37
CA PRO A 128 -11.40 2.30 -5.61
C PRO A 128 -10.97 3.74 -5.36
N GLY A 129 -9.87 4.15 -5.97
CA GLY A 129 -9.45 5.55 -5.94
C GLY A 129 -10.61 6.42 -6.43
N ARG A 130 -10.82 7.57 -5.79
CA ARG A 130 -11.73 8.57 -6.35
C ARG A 130 -11.21 8.93 -7.76
N PRO A 131 -12.06 8.97 -8.79
CA PRO A 131 -11.65 9.41 -10.12
C PRO A 131 -11.15 10.86 -10.10
#